data_AF-A0A2H9LJA8-F1
#
_entry.id   AF-A0A2H9LJA8-F1
#
_cell.length_a   1.000
_cell.length_b   1.000
_cell.length_c   1.000
_cell.angle_alpha   90.00
_cell.angle_beta   90.00
_cell.angle_gamma   90.00
#
_symmetry.space_group_name_H-M   'P 1'
#
loop_
_entity.id
_entity.type
_entity.pdbx_description
1 polymer ?
#
loop_
_entity_poly.entity_id
_entity_poly.type
_entity_poly.pdbx_seq_one_letter_code
_entity_poly.pdbx_strand_id
1 'polypeptide(L)'
;MKTTKSGLWLGLKEMLSTAVARSEAFPLLAFLIPLVVRAIPEILMGPFVVGFDTLGYYVPNTLVWLNDGVGFWNFLAVAPLFYVLLMGVTSVGVPIIVSLKVMSPLLLGFLGIAVYFYANKTLAWSLRKSLLVVLFATLYFVALRVSWDML
;
A
#
# COMPACT_ATOMS: atom_id res chain seq x y z
N MET A 1 -23.36 -34.78 -23.79
CA MET A 1 -22.40 -33.67 -23.96
C MET A 1 -22.12 -33.03 -22.60
N LYS A 2 -21.12 -33.56 -21.87
CA LYS A 2 -20.68 -33.06 -20.56
C LYS A 2 -19.14 -32.97 -20.61
N THR A 3 -18.59 -32.09 -19.77
CA THR A 3 -17.18 -31.93 -19.37
C THR A 3 -16.32 -30.94 -20.17
N THR A 4 -16.32 -29.67 -19.76
CA THR A 4 -15.21 -28.72 -20.04
C THR A 4 -14.97 -27.70 -18.93
N LYS A 5 -15.81 -27.62 -17.88
CA LYS A 5 -15.66 -26.61 -16.81
C LYS A 5 -14.75 -27.02 -15.64
N SER A 6 -14.38 -28.29 -15.45
CA SER A 6 -13.57 -28.71 -14.29
C SER A 6 -12.06 -28.55 -14.48
N GLY A 7 -11.54 -28.62 -15.71
CA GLY A 7 -10.09 -28.55 -15.97
C GLY A 7 -9.48 -27.16 -15.72
N LEU A 8 -10.24 -26.09 -15.95
CA LEU A 8 -9.75 -24.72 -15.79
C LEU A 8 -9.46 -24.37 -14.32
N TRP A 9 -10.32 -24.84 -13.40
CA TRP A 9 -10.19 -24.62 -11.97
C TRP A 9 -9.08 -25.46 -11.33
N LEU A 10 -8.86 -26.69 -11.84
CA LEU A 10 -7.75 -27.54 -11.47
C LEU A 10 -6.42 -26.93 -11.91
N GLY A 11 -6.33 -26.46 -13.16
CA GLY A 11 -5.15 -25.78 -13.69
C GLY A 11 -4.83 -24.47 -12.93
N LEU A 12 -5.84 -23.68 -12.56
CA LEU A 12 -5.63 -22.49 -11.74
C LEU A 12 -5.10 -22.83 -10.34
N LYS A 13 -5.61 -23.89 -9.70
CA LYS A 13 -5.10 -24.36 -8.40
C LYS A 13 -3.65 -24.85 -8.49
N GLU A 14 -3.30 -25.61 -9.53
CA GLU A 14 -1.93 -26.09 -9.74
C GLU A 14 -0.97 -24.95 -10.10
N MET A 15 -1.43 -23.97 -10.88
CA MET A 15 -0.63 -22.78 -11.21
C MET A 15 -0.41 -21.89 -9.98
N LEU A 16 -1.44 -21.71 -9.14
CA LEU A 16 -1.32 -20.98 -7.88
C LEU A 16 -0.45 -21.74 -6.87
N SER A 17 -0.54 -23.07 -6.79
CA SER A 17 0.26 -23.87 -5.86
C SER A 17 1.74 -23.89 -6.26
N THR A 18 2.04 -23.99 -7.55
CA THR A 18 3.42 -23.94 -8.06
C THR A 18 4.02 -22.54 -7.97
N ALA A 19 3.22 -21.48 -8.16
CA ALA A 19 3.67 -20.11 -7.90
C ALA A 19 4.01 -19.91 -6.42
N VAL A 20 3.12 -20.32 -5.50
CA VAL A 20 3.35 -20.25 -4.04
C VAL A 20 4.52 -21.12 -3.58
N ALA A 21 4.87 -22.17 -4.31
CA ALA A 21 6.04 -23.00 -4.02
C ALA A 21 7.37 -22.30 -4.32
N ARG A 22 7.38 -21.23 -5.13
CA ARG A 22 8.58 -20.45 -5.42
C ARG A 22 8.86 -19.45 -4.30
N SER A 23 10.11 -19.37 -3.86
CA SER A 23 10.54 -18.45 -2.78
C SER A 23 10.21 -16.99 -3.06
N GLU A 24 10.22 -16.59 -4.33
CA GLU A 24 9.95 -15.21 -4.78
C GLU A 24 8.48 -14.81 -4.72
N ALA A 25 7.55 -15.77 -4.67
CA ALA A 25 6.14 -15.45 -4.54
C ALA A 25 5.78 -14.85 -3.17
N PHE A 26 6.54 -15.19 -2.12
CA PHE A 26 6.23 -14.71 -0.77
C PHE A 26 6.46 -13.19 -0.58
N PRO A 27 7.60 -12.60 -0.99
CA PRO A 27 7.75 -11.14 -1.03
C PRO A 27 6.68 -10.44 -1.87
N LEU A 28 6.32 -11.02 -3.03
CA LEU A 28 5.30 -10.45 -3.90
C LEU A 28 3.91 -10.47 -3.22
N LEU A 29 3.55 -11.56 -2.54
CA LEU A 29 2.32 -11.63 -1.77
C LEU A 29 2.33 -10.68 -0.57
N ALA A 30 3.48 -10.52 0.09
CA ALA A 30 3.66 -9.56 1.18
C ALA A 30 3.46 -8.10 0.71
N PHE A 31 3.71 -7.81 -0.57
CA PHE A 31 3.41 -6.52 -1.18
C PHE A 31 1.95 -6.40 -1.63
N LEU A 32 1.47 -7.37 -2.42
CA LEU A 32 0.20 -7.28 -3.12
C LEU A 32 -0.99 -7.39 -2.18
N ILE A 33 -0.94 -8.26 -1.16
CA ILE A 33 -2.09 -8.47 -0.28
C ILE A 33 -2.43 -7.19 0.50
N PRO A 34 -1.47 -6.54 1.22
CA PRO A 34 -1.76 -5.29 1.92
C PRO A 34 -2.20 -4.18 0.99
N LEU A 35 -1.53 -4.04 -0.17
CA LEU A 35 -1.88 -3.05 -1.18
C LEU A 35 -3.32 -3.22 -1.67
N VAL A 36 -3.72 -4.42 -2.08
CA VAL A 36 -5.06 -4.67 -2.61
C VAL A 36 -6.11 -4.41 -1.55
N VAL A 37 -5.91 -4.90 -0.32
CA VAL A 37 -6.86 -4.69 0.77
C VAL A 37 -7.00 -3.19 1.10
N ARG A 38 -5.89 -2.44 1.11
CA ARG A 38 -5.88 -1.00 1.36
C ARG A 38 -6.48 -0.17 0.23
N ALA A 39 -6.44 -0.67 -1.00
CA ALA A 39 -7.05 -0.02 -2.16
C ALA A 39 -8.59 -0.14 -2.16
N ILE A 40 -9.18 -1.12 -1.47
CA ILE A 40 -10.64 -1.33 -1.46
C ILE A 40 -11.40 -0.06 -1.04
N PRO A 41 -11.11 0.59 0.11
CA PRO A 41 -11.83 1.80 0.49
C PRO A 41 -11.62 2.96 -0.48
N GLU A 42 -10.41 3.11 -1.05
CA GLU A 42 -10.13 4.17 -2.02
C GLU A 42 -10.97 4.02 -3.29
N ILE A 43 -11.20 2.78 -3.73
CA ILE A 43 -12.08 2.48 -4.87
C ILE A 43 -13.54 2.76 -4.51
N LEU A 44 -13.98 2.33 -3.33
CA LEU A 44 -15.36 2.51 -2.86
C LEU A 44 -15.74 3.99 -2.68
N MET A 45 -14.77 4.84 -2.31
CA MET A 45 -14.99 6.30 -2.17
C MET A 45 -15.09 7.04 -3.50
N GLY A 46 -14.96 6.37 -4.65
CA GLY A 46 -15.22 6.95 -5.97
C GLY A 46 -14.30 8.14 -6.29
N PRO A 47 -14.81 9.39 -6.37
CA PRO A 47 -13.97 10.56 -6.63
C PRO A 47 -13.26 11.11 -5.37
N PHE A 48 -13.66 10.69 -4.16
CA PHE A 48 -13.13 11.23 -2.91
C PHE A 48 -12.01 10.36 -2.34
N VAL A 49 -11.06 10.95 -1.61
CA VAL A 49 -10.01 10.21 -0.87
C VAL A 49 -10.53 9.71 0.47
N VAL A 50 -9.95 8.62 0.97
CA VAL A 50 -10.23 8.11 2.32
C VAL A 50 -9.33 8.79 3.33
N GLY A 51 -9.87 9.10 4.51
CA GLY A 51 -9.11 9.52 5.68
C GLY A 51 -9.37 10.96 6.10
N PHE A 52 -9.17 11.21 7.39
CA PHE A 52 -9.27 12.55 7.95
C PHE A 52 -8.04 13.38 7.59
N ASP A 53 -6.84 12.82 7.74
CA ASP A 53 -5.60 13.56 7.53
C ASP A 53 -5.32 13.85 6.05
N THR A 54 -5.77 12.97 5.15
CA THR A 54 -5.69 13.16 3.69
C THR A 54 -6.39 14.44 3.24
N LEU A 55 -7.61 14.66 3.72
CA LEU A 55 -8.37 15.88 3.42
C LEU A 55 -7.96 17.07 4.30
N GLY A 56 -7.70 16.84 5.59
CA GLY A 56 -7.44 17.90 6.56
C GLY A 56 -6.04 18.50 6.48
N TYR A 57 -5.05 17.70 6.08
CA TYR A 57 -3.64 18.11 6.08
C TYR A 57 -2.97 17.90 4.72
N TYR A 58 -3.02 16.68 4.15
CA TYR A 58 -2.19 16.38 2.99
C TYR A 58 -2.58 17.15 1.74
N VAL A 59 -3.88 17.21 1.40
CA VAL A 59 -4.36 17.99 0.25
C VAL A 59 -4.04 19.48 0.38
N PRO A 60 -4.51 20.22 1.41
CA PRO A 60 -4.32 21.66 1.49
C PRO A 60 -2.84 22.04 1.61
N ASN A 61 -2.06 21.35 2.46
CA ASN A 61 -0.65 21.71 2.66
C ASN A 61 0.18 21.46 1.39
N THR A 62 -0.04 20.36 0.69
CA THR A 62 0.70 20.07 -0.56
C THR A 62 0.38 21.11 -1.64
N LEU A 63 -0.89 21.53 -1.76
CA LEU A 63 -1.27 22.58 -2.72
C LEU A 63 -0.67 23.94 -2.35
N VAL A 64 -0.66 24.31 -1.07
CA VAL A 64 0.01 25.54 -0.60
C VAL A 64 1.51 25.46 -0.90
N TRP A 65 2.16 24.35 -0.60
CA TRP A 65 3.60 24.21 -0.84
C TRP A 65 3.96 24.26 -2.33
N LEU A 66 3.10 23.75 -3.21
CA LEU A 66 3.31 23.83 -4.66
C LEU A 66 3.12 25.24 -5.22
N ASN A 67 2.15 26.01 -4.71
CA ASN A 67 1.83 27.34 -5.23
C ASN A 67 2.66 28.45 -4.58
N ASP A 68 2.80 28.40 -3.26
CA ASP A 68 3.37 29.47 -2.43
C ASP A 68 4.76 29.13 -1.88
N GLY A 69 5.18 27.87 -2.04
CA GLY A 69 6.39 27.34 -1.42
C GLY A 69 6.22 27.02 0.06
N VAL A 70 7.31 26.59 0.69
CA VAL A 70 7.36 26.29 2.13
C VAL A 70 8.65 26.83 2.74
N GLY A 71 8.52 27.55 3.86
CA GLY A 71 9.66 28.03 4.62
C GLY A 71 10.41 26.89 5.34
N PHE A 72 11.72 27.04 5.53
CA PHE A 72 12.59 26.02 6.13
C PHE A 72 12.07 25.47 7.47
N TRP A 73 11.65 26.36 8.38
CA TRP A 73 11.17 25.94 9.70
C TRP A 73 9.84 25.19 9.63
N ASN A 74 8.92 25.61 8.77
CA ASN A 74 7.65 24.90 8.57
C ASN A 74 7.86 23.55 7.90
N PHE A 75 8.83 23.47 6.97
CA PHE A 75 9.22 22.23 6.33
C PHE A 75 9.77 21.21 7.34
N LEU A 76 10.61 21.64 8.29
CA LEU A 76 11.14 20.76 9.33
C LEU A 76 10.13 20.45 10.45
N ALA A 77 9.16 21.33 10.69
CA ALA A 77 8.15 21.14 11.72
C ALA A 77 7.13 20.04 11.38
N VAL A 78 6.99 19.69 10.10
CA VAL A 78 6.17 18.58 9.63
C VAL A 78 7.05 17.42 9.19
N ALA A 79 6.58 16.18 9.28
CA ALA A 79 7.29 15.04 8.68
C ALA A 79 7.26 15.18 7.14
N PRO A 80 8.30 15.72 6.48
CA PRO A 80 8.12 16.36 5.18
C PRO A 80 8.23 15.38 4.02
N LEU A 81 8.77 14.18 4.27
CA LEU A 81 9.07 13.19 3.23
C LEU A 81 7.86 12.91 2.35
N PHE A 82 6.70 12.66 2.97
CA PHE A 82 5.51 12.33 2.20
C PHE A 82 4.97 13.52 1.41
N TYR A 83 5.02 14.73 1.98
CA TYR A 83 4.67 15.96 1.26
C TYR A 83 5.56 16.16 0.04
N VAL A 84 6.88 15.94 0.15
CA VAL A 84 7.82 16.04 -0.98
C VAL A 84 7.48 15.04 -2.08
N LEU A 85 7.15 13.80 -1.72
CA LEU A 85 6.74 12.79 -2.70
C LEU A 85 5.43 13.19 -3.40
N LEU A 86 4.43 13.65 -2.66
CA LEU A 86 3.16 14.13 -3.24
C LEU A 86 3.35 15.33 -4.15
N MET A 87 4.18 16.30 -3.76
CA MET A 87 4.54 17.44 -4.59
C MET A 87 5.23 16.99 -5.88
N GLY A 88 6.16 16.03 -5.80
CA GLY A 88 6.84 15.47 -6.96
C GLY A 88 5.87 14.86 -7.98
N VAL A 89 4.91 14.05 -7.51
CA VAL A 89 3.91 13.44 -8.39
C VAL A 89 2.89 14.46 -8.90
N THR A 90 2.48 15.41 -8.07
CA THR A 90 1.45 16.40 -8.45
C THR A 90 2.02 17.47 -9.38
N SER A 91 3.29 17.83 -9.24
CA SER A 91 3.95 18.84 -10.10
C SER A 91 4.10 18.40 -11.56
N VAL A 92 4.10 17.08 -11.84
CA VAL A 92 4.06 16.55 -13.22
C VAL A 92 2.65 16.50 -13.82
N GLY A 93 1.65 17.08 -13.14
CA GLY A 93 0.28 17.23 -13.64
C GLY A 93 -0.69 16.13 -13.21
N VAL A 94 -0.28 15.20 -12.35
CA VAL A 94 -1.20 14.20 -11.78
C VAL A 94 -2.07 14.87 -10.72
N PRO A 95 -3.42 14.73 -10.77
CA PRO A 95 -4.28 15.32 -9.75
C PRO A 95 -3.95 14.79 -8.35
N ILE A 96 -3.84 15.67 -7.36
CA ILE A 96 -3.45 15.32 -5.99
C ILE A 96 -4.30 14.20 -5.36
N ILE A 97 -5.59 14.17 -5.69
CA ILE A 97 -6.54 13.14 -5.27
C ILE A 97 -6.13 11.76 -5.82
N VAL A 98 -5.71 11.69 -7.08
CA VAL A 98 -5.23 10.46 -7.71
C VAL A 98 -3.88 10.05 -7.11
N SER A 99 -2.97 11.01 -6.91
CA SER A 99 -1.68 10.79 -6.27
C SER A 99 -1.87 10.12 -4.89
N LEU A 100 -2.73 10.69 -4.04
CA LEU A 100 -3.04 10.14 -2.72
C LEU A 100 -3.61 8.72 -2.81
N LYS A 101 -4.62 8.50 -3.65
CA LYS A 101 -5.27 7.18 -3.82
C LYS A 101 -4.33 6.05 -4.21
N VAL A 102 -3.29 6.39 -4.96
CA VAL A 102 -2.28 5.42 -5.41
C VAL A 102 -1.18 5.26 -4.36
N MET A 103 -0.72 6.36 -3.78
CA MET A 103 0.39 6.35 -2.84
C MET A 103 0.05 5.65 -1.52
N SER A 104 -1.15 5.81 -0.96
CA SER A 104 -1.52 5.17 0.32
C SER A 104 -1.45 3.63 0.25
N PRO A 105 -2.12 2.94 -0.70
CA PRO A 105 -1.97 1.49 -0.87
C PRO A 105 -0.54 1.05 -1.20
N LEU A 106 0.18 1.83 -2.02
CA LEU A 106 1.57 1.51 -2.37
C LEU A 106 2.49 1.52 -1.15
N LEU A 107 2.37 2.54 -0.29
CA LEU A 107 3.17 2.63 0.93
C LEU A 107 2.92 1.45 1.86
N LEU A 108 1.66 1.04 2.03
CA LEU A 108 1.34 -0.15 2.84
C LEU A 108 1.92 -1.44 2.22
N GLY A 109 1.88 -1.57 0.89
CA GLY A 109 2.53 -2.67 0.18
C GLY A 109 4.04 -2.70 0.42
N PHE A 110 4.73 -1.57 0.28
CA PHE A 110 6.17 -1.47 0.54
C PHE A 110 6.53 -1.73 2.00
N LEU A 111 5.69 -1.28 2.94
CA LEU A 111 5.83 -1.65 4.36
C LEU A 111 5.75 -3.17 4.53
N GLY A 112 4.82 -3.82 3.83
CA GLY A 112 4.71 -5.29 3.82
C GLY A 112 5.99 -5.98 3.34
N ILE A 113 6.61 -5.47 2.28
CA ILE A 113 7.93 -5.97 1.81
C ILE A 113 9.00 -5.77 2.87
N ALA A 114 9.07 -4.58 3.47
CA ALA A 114 10.09 -4.26 4.48
C ALA A 114 9.99 -5.19 5.69
N VAL A 115 8.77 -5.39 6.21
CA VAL A 115 8.50 -6.32 7.32
C VAL A 115 8.83 -7.76 6.91
N TYR A 116 8.50 -8.16 5.67
CA TYR A 116 8.83 -9.50 5.17
C TYR A 116 10.33 -9.76 5.20
N PHE A 117 11.13 -8.87 4.61
CA PHE A 117 12.57 -9.04 4.55
C PHE A 117 13.22 -8.96 5.93
N TYR A 118 12.73 -8.09 6.81
CA TYR A 118 13.20 -8.07 8.19
C TYR A 118 12.95 -9.42 8.89
N ALA A 119 11.74 -9.98 8.78
CA ALA A 119 11.41 -11.27 9.39
C ALA A 119 12.21 -12.43 8.76
N ASN A 120 12.35 -12.44 7.43
CA ASN A 120 13.02 -13.55 6.75
C ASN A 120 14.56 -13.48 6.84
N LYS A 121 15.15 -12.30 6.68
CA LYS A 121 16.62 -12.12 6.60
C LYS A 121 17.24 -11.84 7.96
N THR A 122 16.61 -10.99 8.77
CA THR A 122 17.17 -10.60 10.07
C THR A 122 16.81 -11.59 11.17
N LEU A 123 15.54 -12.00 11.23
CA LEU A 123 15.08 -12.97 12.25
C LEU A 123 15.20 -14.43 11.83
N ALA A 124 15.63 -14.69 10.58
CA ALA A 124 15.75 -16.02 10.00
C ALA A 124 14.45 -16.86 10.06
N TRP A 125 13.29 -16.21 10.02
CA TRP A 125 12.01 -16.92 10.03
C TRP A 125 11.72 -17.56 8.66
N SER A 126 10.96 -18.66 8.69
CA SER A 126 10.54 -19.35 7.46
C SER A 126 9.63 -18.46 6.61
N LEU A 127 9.64 -18.65 5.28
CA LEU A 127 8.89 -17.83 4.32
C LEU A 127 7.42 -17.64 4.70
N ARG A 128 6.78 -18.72 5.20
CA ARG A 128 5.39 -18.71 5.67
C ARG A 128 5.21 -17.87 6.93
N LYS A 129 6.09 -18.01 7.93
CA LYS A 129 6.04 -17.22 9.17
C LYS A 129 6.26 -15.73 8.88
N SER A 130 7.21 -15.41 7.99
CA SER A 130 7.45 -14.03 7.56
C SER A 130 6.23 -13.43 6.88
N LEU A 131 5.57 -14.15 5.97
CA LEU A 131 4.32 -13.68 5.36
C LEU A 131 3.20 -13.51 6.38
N LEU A 132 3.03 -14.45 7.32
CA LEU A 132 2.01 -14.33 8.37
C LEU A 132 2.21 -13.08 9.23
N VAL A 133 3.46 -12.73 9.58
CA VAL A 133 3.73 -11.52 10.36
C VAL A 133 3.41 -10.26 9.56
N VAL A 134 3.65 -10.26 8.24
CA VAL A 134 3.25 -9.14 7.37
C VAL A 134 1.74 -8.97 7.37
N LEU A 135 1.00 -10.06 7.16
CA LEU A 135 -0.46 -10.02 7.15
C LEU A 135 -1.00 -9.55 8.50
N PHE A 136 -0.41 -10.00 9.61
CA PHE A 136 -0.79 -9.50 10.93
C PHE A 136 -0.47 -8.01 11.10
N ALA A 137 0.75 -7.58 10.77
CA ALA A 137 1.17 -6.19 10.96
C ALA A 137 0.40 -5.18 10.09
N THR A 138 -0.06 -5.60 8.91
CA THR A 138 -0.70 -4.70 7.93
C THR A 138 -2.23 -4.84 7.88
N LEU A 139 -2.78 -6.03 8.16
CA LEU A 139 -4.21 -6.31 8.05
C LEU A 139 -4.91 -6.44 9.41
N TYR A 140 -4.19 -6.33 10.53
CA TYR A 140 -4.84 -6.20 11.82
C TYR A 140 -5.75 -4.97 11.81
N PHE A 141 -6.98 -5.12 12.33
CA PHE A 141 -8.02 -4.10 12.16
C PHE A 141 -7.62 -2.72 12.68
N VAL A 142 -6.80 -2.66 13.73
CA VAL A 142 -6.27 -1.39 14.26
C VAL A 142 -5.27 -0.78 13.27
N ALA A 143 -4.37 -1.59 12.71
CA ALA A 143 -3.41 -1.11 11.72
C ALA A 143 -4.10 -0.61 10.45
N LEU A 144 -5.12 -1.34 9.96
CA LEU A 144 -5.94 -0.89 8.83
C LEU A 144 -6.71 0.40 9.16
N ARG A 145 -7.30 0.49 10.35
CA ARG A 145 -8.04 1.68 10.78
C ARG A 145 -7.15 2.92 10.80
N VAL A 146 -5.95 2.80 11.37
CA VAL A 146 -4.95 3.87 11.44
C VAL A 146 -4.48 4.26 10.04
N SER A 147 -4.16 3.27 9.19
CA SER A 147 -3.78 3.56 7.80
C SER A 147 -4.90 4.24 7.03
N TRP A 148 -6.18 3.93 7.27
CA TRP A 148 -7.27 4.65 6.61
C TRP A 148 -7.42 6.09 7.09
N ASP A 149 -7.20 6.38 8.37
CA ASP A 149 -7.34 7.75 8.90
C ASP A 149 -6.16 8.65 8.56
N MET A 150 -4.95 8.13 8.73
CA MET A 150 -3.70 8.91 8.74
C MET A 150 -2.88 8.79 7.45
N LEU A 151 -3.35 7.97 6.48
CA LEU A 151 -2.73 7.51 5.22
C LEU A 151 -2.18 6.07 5.25
#